data_AF-A0A5C2HEG3-F1
#
_entry.id   AF-A0A5C2HEG3-F1
#
_cell.length_a   1.000
_cell.length_b   1.000
_cell.length_c   1.000
_cell.angle_alpha   90.00
_cell.angle_beta   90.00
_cell.angle_gamma   90.00
#
_symmetry.space_group_name_H-M   'P 1'
#
loop_
_entity.id
_entity.type
_entity.pdbx_description
1 polymer ?
#
loop_
_entity_poly.entity_id
_entity_poly.type
_entity_poly.pdbx_seq_one_letter_code
_entity_poly.pdbx_strand_id
1 'polypeptide(L)'
;MDLILLLIIFISLELFESNWQKADSLHSLILNNFYLYQKNLLLYFTFHASFIYTIFLCFYLNNFGFWMSSILIIKFLDISFKLSMMKKLSNGEELINVMPMNIKMTPIFRYMNVLIYPISFFFAVNLF
;
A
#
# COMPACT_ATOMS: atom_id res chain seq x y z
N MET A 1 -23.24 -7.57 3.47
CA MET A 1 -22.69 -6.38 4.15
C MET A 1 -23.04 -5.17 3.33
N ASP A 2 -23.31 -4.04 3.98
CA ASP A 2 -23.54 -2.78 3.27
C ASP A 2 -22.27 -2.33 2.56
N LEU A 3 -22.37 -1.94 1.29
CA LEU A 3 -21.22 -1.49 0.48
C LEU A 3 -20.50 -0.29 1.11
N ILE A 4 -21.26 0.56 1.80
CA ILE A 4 -20.74 1.69 2.57
C ILE A 4 -19.83 1.21 3.70
N LEU A 5 -20.19 0.13 4.40
CA LEU A 5 -19.36 -0.45 5.45
C LEU A 5 -18.06 -1.02 4.86
N LEU A 6 -18.13 -1.69 3.71
CA LEU A 6 -16.94 -2.19 3.01
C LEU A 6 -15.98 -1.05 2.62
N LEU A 7 -16.53 0.07 2.15
CA LEU A 7 -15.77 1.28 1.82
C LEU A 7 -15.14 1.92 3.06
N ILE A 8 -15.87 2.04 4.17
CA ILE A 8 -15.34 2.60 5.43
C ILE A 8 -14.19 1.74 5.97
N ILE A 9 -14.34 0.42 5.93
CA ILE A 9 -13.26 -0.51 6.30
C ILE A 9 -12.06 -0.30 5.36
N PHE A 10 -12.30 -0.14 4.06
CA PHE A 10 -11.22 0.08 3.11
C PHE A 10 -10.41 1.34 3.42
N ILE A 11 -11.10 2.47 3.63
CA ILE A 11 -10.50 3.75 4.01
C ILE A 11 -9.70 3.61 5.32
N SER A 12 -10.26 2.90 6.29
CA SER A 12 -9.60 2.68 7.59
C SER A 12 -8.29 1.90 7.45
N LEU A 13 -8.26 0.87 6.59
CA LEU A 13 -7.06 0.08 6.31
C LEU A 13 -6.01 0.88 5.53
N GLU A 14 -6.42 1.72 4.56
CA GLU A 14 -5.50 2.63 3.87
C GLU A 14 -4.89 3.65 4.83
N LEU A 15 -5.70 4.21 5.75
CA LEU A 15 -5.20 5.12 6.79
C LEU A 15 -4.21 4.42 7.73
N PHE A 16 -4.51 3.19 8.14
CA PHE A 16 -3.58 2.37 8.93
C PHE A 16 -2.24 2.20 8.19
N GLU A 17 -2.29 1.86 6.90
CA GLU A 17 -1.09 1.66 6.09
C GLU A 17 -0.26 2.94 5.93
N SER A 18 -0.91 4.06 5.59
CA SER A 18 -0.27 5.38 5.51
C SER A 18 0.32 5.84 6.85
N ASN A 19 -0.27 5.43 7.98
CA ASN A 19 0.19 5.82 9.31
C ASN A 19 1.46 5.09 9.74
N TRP A 20 1.58 3.78 9.51
CA TRP A 20 2.81 3.08 9.88
C TRP A 20 3.96 3.39 8.91
N GLN A 21 3.66 3.66 7.63
CA GLN A 21 4.64 4.10 6.63
C GLN A 21 5.01 5.59 6.77
N LYS A 22 4.49 6.28 7.79
CA LYS A 22 4.71 7.71 8.00
C LYS A 22 6.18 8.03 8.15
N ALA A 23 6.65 8.93 7.29
CA ALA A 23 8.00 9.46 7.29
C ALA A 23 8.03 10.86 6.67
N ASP A 24 9.07 11.63 6.96
CA ASP A 24 9.25 13.00 6.44
C ASP A 24 9.99 13.04 5.09
N SER A 25 10.68 11.96 4.75
CA SER A 25 11.43 11.80 3.51
C SER A 25 11.23 10.40 2.92
N LEU A 26 11.47 10.25 1.61
CA LEU A 26 11.39 8.97 0.92
C LEU A 26 12.41 7.97 1.47
N HIS A 27 13.62 8.43 1.78
CA HIS A 27 14.64 7.63 2.43
C HIS A 27 14.19 7.11 3.79
N SER A 28 13.62 7.98 4.62
CA SER A 28 13.06 7.59 5.92
C SER A 28 11.89 6.60 5.78
N LEU A 29 11.06 6.75 4.73
CA LEU A 29 9.98 5.81 4.43
C LEU A 29 10.55 4.41 4.12
N ILE A 30 11.57 4.35 3.26
CA ILE A 30 12.24 3.10 2.89
C ILE A 30 12.89 2.45 4.13
N LEU A 31 13.54 3.23 4.99
CA LEU A 31 14.14 2.73 6.22
C LEU A 31 13.10 2.17 7.22
N ASN A 32 11.94 2.81 7.35
CA ASN A 32 10.84 2.30 8.19
C ASN A 32 10.31 0.96 7.65
N ASN A 33 10.15 0.86 6.33
CA ASN A 33 9.79 -0.41 5.67
C ASN A 33 10.86 -1.48 5.91
N PHE A 34 12.13 -1.10 5.82
CA PHE A 34 13.26 -2.01 6.02
C PHE A 34 13.34 -2.52 7.45
N TYR A 35 13.06 -1.68 8.44
CA TYR A 35 13.00 -2.07 9.84
C TYR A 35 11.96 -3.16 10.11
N LEU A 36 10.76 -3.04 9.52
CA LEU A 36 9.74 -4.09 9.64
C LEU A 36 10.12 -5.34 8.86
N TYR A 37 10.67 -5.18 7.66
CA TYR A 37 11.16 -6.28 6.83
C TYR A 37 12.22 -7.12 7.56
N GLN A 38 13.20 -6.47 8.21
CA GLN A 38 14.24 -7.15 8.98
C GLN A 38 13.70 -7.95 10.17
N LYS A 39 12.64 -7.46 10.82
CA LYS A 39 12.03 -8.19 11.94
C LYS A 39 11.43 -9.51 11.48
N ASN A 40 10.57 -9.45 10.44
CA ASN A 40 9.97 -10.64 9.84
C ASN A 40 9.29 -10.26 8.51
N LEU A 41 9.62 -11.01 7.45
CA LEU A 41 8.97 -10.86 6.14
C LEU A 41 7.46 -11.04 6.20
N LEU A 42 6.97 -12.01 6.99
CA LEU A 42 5.54 -12.29 7.12
C LEU A 42 4.82 -11.13 7.81
N LEU A 43 5.45 -10.54 8.84
CA LEU A 43 4.93 -9.36 9.53
C LEU A 43 4.81 -8.19 8.54
N TYR A 44 5.85 -7.94 7.76
CA TYR A 44 5.84 -6.91 6.71
C TYR A 44 4.65 -7.08 5.75
N PHE A 45 4.40 -8.31 5.28
CA PHE A 45 3.26 -8.59 4.41
C PHE A 45 1.90 -8.34 5.10
N THR A 46 1.74 -8.71 6.38
CA THR A 46 0.49 -8.43 7.12
C THR A 46 0.22 -6.95 7.35
N PHE A 47 1.27 -6.11 7.38
CA PHE A 47 1.14 -4.65 7.50
C PHE A 47 0.61 -4.00 6.21
N HIS A 48 0.62 -4.72 5.09
CA HIS A 48 -0.12 -4.36 3.86
C HIS A 48 -1.56 -4.90 3.91
N ALA A 49 -2.26 -4.64 5.02
CA ALA A 49 -3.61 -5.14 5.27
C ALA A 49 -4.61 -4.70 4.18
N SER A 50 -4.43 -3.51 3.61
CA SER A 50 -5.26 -2.99 2.52
C SER A 50 -5.17 -3.85 1.24
N PHE A 51 -4.01 -4.46 0.95
CA PHE A 51 -3.83 -5.37 -0.17
C PHE A 51 -4.56 -6.70 0.06
N ILE A 52 -4.41 -7.28 1.25
CA ILE A 52 -5.13 -8.51 1.64
C ILE A 52 -6.65 -8.27 1.57
N TYR A 53 -7.10 -7.12 2.05
CA TYR A 53 -8.50 -6.74 1.99
C TYR A 53 -9.00 -6.50 0.57
N THR A 54 -8.18 -5.92 -0.31
CA THR A 54 -8.50 -5.77 -1.74
C THR A 54 -8.72 -7.14 -2.38
N ILE A 55 -7.88 -8.13 -2.10
CA ILE A 55 -8.06 -9.52 -2.58
C ILE A 55 -9.40 -10.06 -2.07
N PHE A 56 -9.67 -9.92 -0.76
CA PHE A 56 -10.95 -10.33 -0.17
C PHE A 56 -12.14 -9.69 -0.89
N LEU A 57 -12.11 -8.38 -1.15
CA LEU A 57 -13.18 -7.67 -1.83
C LEU A 57 -13.44 -8.19 -3.25
N CYS A 58 -12.38 -8.50 -4.03
CA CYS A 58 -12.52 -9.08 -5.36
C CYS A 58 -13.34 -10.37 -5.33
N PHE A 59 -13.00 -11.29 -4.40
CA PHE A 59 -13.69 -12.57 -4.26
C PHE A 59 -15.08 -12.42 -3.63
N TYR A 60 -15.22 -11.61 -2.59
CA TYR A 60 -16.48 -11.42 -1.86
C TYR A 60 -17.57 -10.81 -2.75
N LEU A 61 -17.20 -9.82 -3.58
CA LEU A 61 -18.13 -9.17 -4.51
C LEU A 61 -18.19 -9.86 -5.87
N ASN A 62 -17.37 -10.90 -6.10
CA ASN A 62 -17.14 -11.53 -7.39
C ASN A 62 -16.87 -10.49 -8.52
N ASN A 63 -16.11 -9.44 -8.18
CA ASN A 63 -15.87 -8.30 -9.07
C ASN A 63 -14.38 -8.22 -9.41
N PHE A 64 -14.04 -8.71 -10.60
CA PHE A 64 -12.71 -8.60 -11.19
C PHE A 64 -12.68 -7.57 -12.33
N GLY A 65 -13.59 -6.58 -12.29
CA GLY A 65 -13.66 -5.52 -13.28
C GLY A 65 -12.39 -4.66 -13.31
N PHE A 66 -12.32 -3.77 -14.30
CA PHE A 66 -11.15 -2.94 -14.56
C PHE A 66 -10.68 -2.17 -13.32
N TRP A 67 -11.59 -1.51 -12.59
CA TRP A 67 -11.23 -0.74 -11.41
C TRP A 67 -10.69 -1.61 -10.27
N MET A 68 -11.36 -2.73 -9.97
CA MET A 68 -10.98 -3.59 -8.86
C MET A 68 -9.66 -4.33 -9.13
N SER A 69 -9.48 -4.84 -10.35
CA SER A 69 -8.23 -5.45 -10.79
C SER A 69 -7.07 -4.44 -10.82
N SER A 70 -7.33 -3.19 -11.21
CA SER A 70 -6.32 -2.13 -11.21
C SER A 70 -5.80 -1.83 -9.80
N ILE A 71 -6.69 -1.74 -8.80
CA ILE A 71 -6.27 -1.56 -7.39
C ILE A 71 -5.35 -2.70 -6.96
N LEU A 72 -5.73 -3.95 -7.27
CA LEU A 72 -4.97 -5.14 -6.93
C LEU A 72 -3.57 -5.13 -7.58
N ILE A 73 -3.49 -4.84 -8.88
CA ILE A 73 -2.22 -4.81 -9.62
C ILE A 73 -1.31 -3.69 -9.11
N ILE A 74 -1.84 -2.46 -8.93
CA ILE A 74 -1.03 -1.33 -8.48
C ILE A 74 -0.47 -1.60 -7.08
N LYS A 75 -1.28 -2.12 -6.16
CA LYS A 75 -0.81 -2.51 -4.82
C LYS A 75 0.22 -3.63 -4.86
N PHE A 76 0.01 -4.65 -5.70
CA PHE A 76 0.98 -5.72 -5.88
C PHE A 76 2.33 -5.19 -6.38
N LEU A 77 2.31 -4.27 -7.36
CA LEU A 77 3.52 -3.64 -7.86
C LEU A 77 4.22 -2.81 -6.78
N ASP A 78 3.48 -1.99 -6.03
CA ASP A 78 4.03 -1.19 -4.93
C ASP A 78 4.76 -2.07 -3.89
N ILE A 79 4.10 -3.14 -3.42
CA ILE A 79 4.70 -4.08 -2.46
C ILE A 79 5.92 -4.77 -3.07
N SER A 80 5.83 -5.21 -4.32
CA SER A 80 6.94 -5.89 -5.01
C SER A 80 8.16 -4.98 -5.17
N PHE A 81 7.95 -3.71 -5.55
CA PHE A 81 9.01 -2.72 -5.65
C PHE A 81 9.66 -2.48 -4.29
N LYS A 82 8.86 -2.26 -3.23
CA LYS A 82 9.40 -2.09 -1.88
C LYS A 82 10.21 -3.30 -1.43
N LEU A 83 9.69 -4.52 -1.61
CA LEU A 83 10.42 -5.76 -1.29
C LEU A 83 11.73 -5.88 -2.07
N SER A 84 11.75 -5.49 -3.35
CA SER A 84 12.99 -5.48 -4.15
C SER A 84 14.03 -4.52 -3.57
N MET A 85 13.62 -3.35 -3.10
CA MET A 85 14.48 -2.38 -2.42
C MET A 85 14.97 -2.92 -1.06
N MET A 86 14.08 -3.53 -0.27
CA MET A 86 14.45 -4.13 1.01
C MET A 86 15.51 -5.22 0.82
N LYS A 87 15.38 -6.04 -0.22
CA LYS A 87 16.36 -7.08 -0.56
C LYS A 87 17.74 -6.51 -0.89
N LYS A 88 17.79 -5.41 -1.65
CA LYS A 88 19.05 -4.71 -1.94
C LYS A 88 19.69 -4.15 -0.67
N LEU A 89 18.91 -3.51 0.19
CA LEU A 89 19.39 -3.02 1.49
C LEU A 89 19.89 -4.16 2.40
N SER A 90 19.21 -5.32 2.40
CA SER A 90 19.68 -6.48 3.18
C SER A 90 20.99 -7.07 2.66
N ASN A 91 21.31 -6.87 1.38
CA ASN A 91 22.58 -7.28 0.79
C ASN A 91 23.72 -6.30 1.08
N GLY A 92 23.48 -5.22 1.83
CA GLY A 92 24.46 -4.21 2.18
C GLY A 92 24.61 -3.08 1.16
N GLU A 93 23.69 -2.96 0.18
CA GLU A 93 23.68 -1.78 -0.69
C GLU A 93 23.31 -0.52 0.10
N GLU A 94 23.99 0.59 -0.20
CA GLU A 94 23.66 1.89 0.40
C GLU A 94 22.30 2.40 -0.10
N LEU A 95 21.57 3.10 0.78
CA LEU A 95 20.25 3.65 0.49
C LEU A 95 20.23 4.56 -0.74
N ILE A 96 21.31 5.29 -0.99
CA ILE A 96 21.44 6.19 -2.14
C ILE A 96 21.55 5.44 -3.48
N ASN A 97 22.08 4.21 -3.46
CA ASN A 97 22.15 3.36 -4.65
C ASN A 97 20.81 2.67 -4.92
N VAL A 98 20.05 2.36 -3.85
CA VAL A 98 18.71 1.76 -3.96
C VAL A 98 17.68 2.79 -4.40
N MET A 99 17.74 4.01 -3.86
CA MET A 99 16.88 5.12 -4.22
C MET A 99 17.67 6.44 -4.24
N PRO A 100 18.16 6.88 -5.42
CA PRO A 100 19.04 8.06 -5.50
C PRO A 100 18.31 9.37 -5.20
N MET A 101 16.99 9.40 -5.37
CA MET A 101 16.17 10.57 -5.09
C MET A 101 15.65 10.54 -3.65
N ASN A 102 15.87 11.61 -2.90
CA ASN A 102 15.26 11.81 -1.59
C ASN A 102 14.21 12.93 -1.66
N ILE A 103 12.96 12.55 -1.89
CA ILE A 103 11.84 13.50 -1.99
C ILE A 103 11.24 13.69 -0.60
N LYS A 104 10.86 14.94 -0.27
CA LYS A 104 10.12 15.25 0.96
C LYS A 104 8.71 14.66 0.87
N MET A 105 8.34 13.84 1.84
CA MET A 105 7.02 13.20 1.89
C MET A 105 5.99 14.18 2.45
N THR A 106 5.41 14.98 1.57
CA THR A 106 4.31 15.89 1.93
C THR A 106 3.05 15.10 2.28
N PRO A 107 2.09 15.69 3.03
CA PRO A 107 0.83 15.03 3.36
C PRO A 107 0.06 14.55 2.12
N ILE A 108 0.17 15.26 0.99
CA ILE A 108 -0.49 14.88 -0.26
C ILE A 108 0.00 13.51 -0.76
N PHE A 109 1.32 13.29 -0.77
CA PHE A 109 1.90 12.02 -1.20
C PHE A 109 1.56 10.89 -0.23
N ARG A 110 1.52 11.19 1.08
CA ARG A 110 1.23 10.22 2.13
C ARG A 110 -0.20 9.67 2.06
N TYR A 111 -1.17 10.54 1.79
CA TYR A 111 -2.59 10.18 1.78
C TYR A 111 -3.16 9.93 0.38
N MET A 112 -2.32 9.97 -0.65
CA MET A 112 -2.75 9.73 -2.02
C MET A 112 -3.46 8.38 -2.19
N ASN A 113 -2.92 7.32 -1.56
CA ASN A 113 -3.51 5.97 -1.59
C ASN A 113 -4.90 5.93 -0.92
N VAL A 114 -5.06 6.67 0.18
CA VAL A 114 -6.33 6.79 0.92
C VAL A 114 -7.41 7.46 0.09
N LEU A 115 -7.05 8.26 -0.91
CA LEU A 115 -8.00 8.87 -1.84
C LEU A 115 -8.22 7.98 -3.06
N ILE A 116 -7.14 7.63 -3.77
CA ILE A 116 -7.23 6.94 -5.07
C ILE A 116 -7.95 5.59 -4.94
N TYR A 117 -7.55 4.74 -3.99
CA TYR A 117 -8.09 3.38 -3.95
C TYR A 117 -9.54 3.32 -3.50
N PRO A 118 -9.99 4.04 -2.44
CA PRO A 118 -11.40 4.08 -2.09
C PRO A 118 -12.27 4.70 -3.18
N ILE A 119 -11.79 5.71 -3.91
CA ILE A 119 -12.52 6.28 -5.06
C ILE A 119 -12.62 5.25 -6.19
N SER A 120 -11.54 4.56 -6.54
CA SER A 120 -11.57 3.50 -7.54
C SER A 120 -12.50 2.36 -7.13
N PHE A 121 -12.54 2.00 -5.85
CA PHE A 121 -13.47 0.99 -5.33
C PHE A 121 -14.92 1.47 -5.41
N PHE A 122 -15.18 2.74 -5.09
CA PHE A 122 -16.50 3.35 -5.25
C PHE A 122 -17.02 3.24 -6.69
N PHE A 123 -16.17 3.52 -7.68
CA PHE A 123 -16.50 3.31 -9.09
C PHE A 123 -16.63 1.83 -9.46
N ALA A 124 -15.82 0.95 -8.89
CA ALA A 124 -15.86 -0.48 -9.18
C ALA A 124 -17.21 -1.12 -8.81
N VAL A 125 -17.85 -0.64 -7.75
CA VAL A 125 -19.09 -1.21 -7.21
C VAL A 125 -20.34 -0.49 -7.74
N ASN A 126 -20.19 0.50 -8.63
CA ASN A 126 -21.30 1.31 -9.17
C ASN A 126 -22.23 1.81 -8.06
N LEU A 127 -21.68 2.51 -7.07
CA LEU A 127 -22.49 3.14 -6.02
C LEU A 127 -23.39 4.30 -6.54
N PHE A 128 -23.53 4.43 -7.87
CA PHE A 128 -24.51 5.23 -8.62
C PHE A 128 -24.83 4.56 -9.96
#